data_AF-A0A8T7B8B6-F1
#
_entry.id   AF-A0A8T7B8B6-F1
#
_cell.length_a   1.000
_cell.length_b   1.000
_cell.length_c   1.000
_cell.angle_alpha   90.00
_cell.angle_beta   90.00
_cell.angle_gamma   90.00
#
_symmetry.space_group_name_H-M   'P 1'
#
loop_
_entity.id
_entity.type
_entity.pdbx_description
1 polymer ?
#
loop_
_entity_poly.entity_id
_entity_poly.type
_entity_poly.pdbx_seq_one_letter_code
_entity_poly.pdbx_strand_id
1 'polypeptide(L)'
;MKHYQSGLLIIYSLLVAAVMGGFAYLISTIGLQVENSVFQVFFAIFGAMYAITTGFVLLVVLNNHSDVKNAVRLEVNSLRRMRDYLKYVDDQSAVNAIKRSMKTYCESVLKSEWPQMVANEATPLTTSPELHGLMDSVKKIDFRQQENAVVLSKIMDALSDLIVNRSERL
;
A
#
# COMPACT_ATOMS: atom_id res chain seq x y z
N MET A 1 -13.03 -22.85 0.39
CA MET A 1 -11.63 -22.36 0.45
C MET A 1 -10.73 -23.14 1.42
N LYS A 2 -11.18 -23.56 2.62
CA LYS A 2 -10.35 -24.39 3.55
C LYS A 2 -9.88 -25.74 2.97
N HIS A 3 -10.73 -26.44 2.20
CA HIS A 3 -10.36 -27.74 1.61
C HIS A 3 -9.29 -27.69 0.52
N TYR A 4 -9.16 -26.54 -0.18
CA TYR A 4 -8.14 -26.33 -1.22
C TYR A 4 -6.74 -26.19 -0.61
N GLN A 5 -6.64 -25.48 0.52
CA GLN A 5 -5.37 -25.30 1.24
C GLN A 5 -4.85 -26.62 1.83
N SER A 6 -5.74 -27.48 2.34
CA SER A 6 -5.36 -28.81 2.84
C SER A 6 -4.87 -29.77 1.75
N GLY A 7 -5.46 -29.71 0.54
CA GLY A 7 -5.00 -30.53 -0.60
C GLY A 7 -3.61 -30.11 -1.09
N LEU A 8 -3.34 -28.81 -1.10
CA LEU A 8 -2.05 -28.25 -1.55
C LEU A 8 -0.91 -28.62 -0.59
N LEU A 9 -1.18 -28.68 0.72
CA LEU A 9 -0.21 -29.12 1.73
C LEU A 9 0.14 -30.61 1.60
N ILE A 10 -0.83 -31.47 1.26
CA ILE A 10 -0.61 -32.92 1.05
C ILE A 10 0.24 -33.15 -0.21
N ILE A 11 -0.02 -32.40 -1.28
CA ILE A 11 0.77 -32.49 -2.51
C ILE A 11 2.20 -32.03 -2.25
N TYR A 12 2.37 -30.93 -1.51
CA TYR A 12 3.70 -30.42 -1.14
C TYR A 12 4.48 -31.43 -0.28
N SER A 13 3.85 -32.05 0.72
CA SER A 13 4.51 -33.04 1.57
C SER A 13 4.91 -34.31 0.81
N LEU A 14 4.08 -34.77 -0.12
CA LEU A 14 4.41 -35.89 -1.02
C LEU A 14 5.59 -35.56 -1.94
N LEU A 15 5.64 -34.33 -2.46
CA LEU A 15 6.73 -33.88 -3.34
C LEU A 15 8.06 -33.81 -2.57
N VAL A 16 8.05 -33.27 -1.35
CA VAL A 16 9.23 -33.23 -0.48
C VAL A 16 9.70 -34.65 -0.13
N ALA A 17 8.77 -35.56 0.21
CA ALA A 17 9.11 -36.95 0.51
C ALA A 17 9.71 -37.68 -0.70
N ALA A 18 9.19 -37.45 -1.91
CA ALA A 18 9.72 -38.04 -3.14
C ALA A 18 11.12 -37.52 -3.47
N VAL A 19 11.38 -36.22 -3.27
CA VAL A 19 12.72 -35.63 -3.47
C VAL A 19 13.71 -36.18 -2.46
N MET A 20 13.34 -36.26 -1.17
CA MET A 20 14.20 -36.85 -0.14
C MET A 20 14.47 -38.34 -0.39
N GLY A 21 13.45 -39.11 -0.78
CA GLY A 21 13.59 -40.51 -1.13
C GLY A 21 14.47 -40.73 -2.36
N GLY A 22 14.28 -39.92 -3.41
CA GLY A 22 15.11 -39.96 -4.61
C GLY A 22 16.57 -39.60 -4.33
N PHE A 23 16.81 -38.61 -3.47
CA PHE A 23 18.15 -38.20 -3.05
C PHE A 23 18.84 -39.29 -2.21
N ALA A 24 18.13 -39.91 -1.27
CA ALA A 24 18.64 -41.04 -0.49
C ALA A 24 18.96 -42.25 -1.37
N TYR A 25 18.11 -42.56 -2.35
CA TYR A 25 18.34 -43.62 -3.33
C TYR A 25 19.58 -43.35 -4.18
N LEU A 26 19.77 -42.10 -4.63
CA LEU A 26 20.94 -41.66 -5.38
C LEU A 26 22.23 -41.87 -4.57
N ILE A 27 22.27 -41.40 -3.31
CA ILE A 27 23.43 -41.59 -2.42
C ILE A 27 23.75 -43.08 -2.24
N SER A 28 22.73 -43.91 -2.01
CA SER A 28 22.90 -45.36 -1.84
C SER A 28 23.43 -46.04 -3.11
N THR A 29 23.04 -45.56 -4.29
CA THR A 29 23.43 -46.16 -5.58
C THR A 29 24.86 -45.79 -5.97
N ILE A 30 25.32 -44.58 -5.64
CA ILE A 30 26.69 -44.12 -5.96
C ILE A 30 27.71 -44.66 -4.94
N GLY A 31 27.27 -45.29 -3.84
CA GLY A 31 28.16 -45.86 -2.82
C GLY A 31 28.99 -44.81 -2.07
N LEU A 32 28.54 -43.55 -2.08
CA LEU A 32 29.21 -42.46 -1.38
C LEU A 32 29.06 -42.65 0.13
N GLN A 33 30.16 -42.97 0.81
CA GLN A 33 30.25 -42.81 2.26
C GLN A 33 30.39 -41.32 2.56
N VAL A 34 29.26 -40.61 2.55
CA VAL A 34 29.24 -39.19 2.90
C VAL A 34 29.44 -39.08 4.39
N GLU A 35 30.63 -38.63 4.78
CA GLU A 35 30.93 -38.32 6.16
C GLU A 35 30.04 -37.18 6.64
N ASN A 36 29.56 -37.25 7.89
CA ASN A 36 28.64 -36.24 8.47
C ASN A 36 29.21 -34.81 8.38
N SER A 37 30.54 -34.67 8.31
CA SER A 37 31.27 -33.41 8.11
C SER A 37 30.85 -32.67 6.84
N VAL A 38 30.62 -33.39 5.73
CA VAL A 38 30.26 -32.81 4.42
C VAL A 38 28.84 -32.26 4.45
N PHE A 39 27.90 -32.99 5.06
CA PHE A 39 26.53 -32.51 5.25
C PHE A 39 26.48 -31.28 6.15
N GLN A 40 27.29 -31.24 7.20
CA GLN A 40 27.36 -30.08 8.09
C GLN A 40 27.81 -28.82 7.34
N VAL A 41 28.85 -28.91 6.50
CA VAL A 41 29.33 -27.79 5.69
C VAL A 41 28.29 -27.38 4.64
N PHE A 42 27.66 -28.36 3.98
CA PHE A 42 26.58 -28.11 3.02
C PHE A 42 25.42 -27.34 3.67
N PHE A 43 24.88 -27.83 4.78
CA PHE A 43 23.79 -27.16 5.50
C PHE A 43 24.20 -25.80 6.06
N ALA A 44 25.45 -25.62 6.47
CA ALA A 44 25.93 -24.32 6.92
C ALA A 44 25.89 -23.27 5.79
N ILE A 45 26.38 -23.61 4.59
CA ILE A 45 26.41 -22.69 3.46
C ILE A 45 24.98 -22.42 2.94
N PHE A 46 24.21 -23.47 2.67
CA PHE A 46 22.85 -23.31 2.15
C PHE A 46 21.90 -22.71 3.19
N GLY A 47 22.08 -23.03 4.47
CA GLY A 47 21.34 -22.43 5.57
C GLY A 47 21.64 -20.93 5.71
N ALA A 48 22.92 -20.54 5.61
CA ALA A 48 23.30 -19.13 5.61
C ALA A 48 22.71 -18.38 4.40
N MET A 49 22.80 -18.95 3.19
CA MET A 49 22.18 -18.35 1.99
C MET A 49 20.66 -18.20 2.15
N TYR A 50 19.99 -19.24 2.63
CA TYR A 50 18.54 -19.21 2.86
C TYR A 50 18.14 -18.16 3.89
N ALA A 51 18.90 -18.03 4.99
CA ALA A 51 18.65 -17.02 6.01
C ALA A 51 18.79 -15.60 5.44
N ILE A 52 19.82 -15.34 4.64
CA ILE A 52 20.05 -14.04 4.00
C ILE A 52 18.91 -13.72 3.02
N THR A 53 18.58 -14.63 2.09
CA THR A 53 17.50 -14.42 1.11
C THR A 53 16.16 -14.22 1.80
N THR A 54 15.83 -15.06 2.78
CA THR A 54 14.58 -14.93 3.55
C THR A 54 14.54 -13.61 4.31
N GLY A 55 15.65 -13.19 4.92
CA GLY A 55 15.77 -11.90 5.59
C GLY A 55 15.47 -10.73 4.65
N PHE A 56 16.02 -10.74 3.43
CA PHE A 56 15.72 -9.71 2.43
C PHE A 56 14.27 -9.75 1.96
N VAL A 57 13.71 -10.93 1.67
CA VAL A 57 12.29 -11.06 1.29
C VAL A 57 11.39 -10.52 2.40
N LEU A 58 11.68 -10.85 3.66
CA LEU A 58 10.92 -10.35 4.80
C LEU A 58 11.01 -8.83 4.93
N LEU A 59 12.21 -8.25 4.75
CA LEU A 59 12.41 -6.79 4.76
C LEU A 59 11.60 -6.09 3.66
N VAL A 60 11.60 -6.63 2.43
CA VAL A 60 10.82 -6.09 1.31
C VAL A 60 9.33 -6.10 1.63
N VAL A 61 8.81 -7.21 2.15
CA VAL A 61 7.40 -7.33 2.54
C VAL A 61 7.04 -6.34 3.65
N LEU A 62 7.91 -6.19 4.66
CA LEU A 62 7.70 -5.25 5.75
C LEU A 62 7.66 -3.79 5.27
N ASN A 63 8.56 -3.42 4.37
CA ASN A 63 8.61 -2.08 3.77
C ASN A 63 7.37 -1.80 2.92
N ASN A 64 6.94 -2.74 2.08
CA ASN A 64 5.78 -2.56 1.21
C ASN A 64 4.48 -2.31 2.00
N HIS A 65 4.29 -2.99 3.15
CA HIS A 65 3.15 -2.71 4.04
C HIS A 65 3.23 -1.33 4.71
N SER A 66 4.43 -0.78 4.87
CA SER A 66 4.62 0.55 5.45
C SER A 66 4.24 1.67 4.47
N ASP A 67 4.38 1.43 3.17
CA ASP A 67 4.19 2.44 2.13
C ASP A 67 2.72 2.81 1.94
N VAL A 68 1.82 1.83 1.79
CA VAL A 68 0.37 2.09 1.68
C VAL A 68 -0.17 2.80 2.93
N LYS A 69 0.26 2.36 4.12
CA LYS A 69 -0.13 2.99 5.38
C LYS A 69 0.39 4.44 5.47
N ASN A 70 1.60 4.69 4.99
CA ASN A 70 2.16 6.04 4.93
C ASN A 70 1.40 6.91 3.93
N ALA A 71 1.09 6.42 2.73
CA ALA A 71 0.34 7.16 1.72
C ALA A 71 -1.04 7.58 2.25
N VAL A 72 -1.78 6.66 2.86
CA VAL A 72 -3.07 6.98 3.53
C VAL A 72 -2.89 8.03 4.63
N ARG A 73 -1.84 7.91 5.45
CA ARG A 73 -1.56 8.90 6.50
C ARG A 73 -1.27 10.28 5.94
N LEU A 74 -0.50 10.37 4.85
CA LEU A 74 -0.17 11.61 4.16
C LEU A 74 -1.42 12.24 3.53
N GLU A 75 -2.28 11.44 2.88
CA GLU A 75 -3.55 11.87 2.32
C GLU A 75 -4.47 12.50 3.38
N VAL A 76 -4.65 11.82 4.53
CA VAL A 76 -5.45 12.33 5.66
C VAL A 76 -4.84 13.60 6.25
N ASN A 77 -3.51 13.70 6.31
CA ASN A 77 -2.83 14.90 6.78
C ASN A 77 -3.04 16.09 5.84
N SER A 78 -3.11 15.89 4.52
CA SER A 78 -3.46 16.93 3.55
C SER A 78 -4.89 17.44 3.74
N LEU A 79 -5.86 16.54 3.92
CA LEU A 79 -7.24 16.91 4.26
C LEU A 79 -7.31 17.69 5.58
N ARG A 80 -6.55 17.27 6.60
CA ARG A 80 -6.47 17.98 7.89
C ARG A 80 -5.93 19.39 7.72
N ARG A 81 -4.82 19.56 6.98
CA ARG A 81 -4.22 20.87 6.70
C ARG A 81 -5.21 21.79 5.98
N MET A 82 -5.88 21.28 4.94
CA MET A 82 -6.93 22.03 4.25
C MET A 82 -8.02 22.50 5.22
N ARG A 83 -8.56 21.61 6.05
CA ARG A 83 -9.56 21.95 7.08
C ARG A 83 -9.07 23.02 8.05
N ASP A 84 -7.81 22.95 8.47
CA ASP A 84 -7.26 23.92 9.40
C ASP A 84 -7.04 25.28 8.75
N TYR A 85 -6.66 25.35 7.46
CA TYR A 85 -6.59 26.60 6.71
C TYR A 85 -7.96 27.24 6.44
N LEU A 86 -9.01 26.44 6.28
CA LEU A 86 -10.38 26.95 6.14
C LEU A 86 -10.87 27.75 7.37
N LYS A 87 -10.19 27.68 8.52
CA LYS A 87 -10.51 28.52 9.69
C LYS A 87 -10.15 29.99 9.49
N TYR A 88 -9.28 30.29 8.52
CA TYR A 88 -8.82 31.63 8.17
C TYR A 88 -9.55 32.19 6.94
N VAL A 89 -10.69 31.60 6.57
CA VAL A 89 -11.49 32.02 5.43
C VAL A 89 -12.79 32.64 5.95
N ASP A 90 -13.02 33.91 5.60
CA ASP A 90 -14.19 34.67 6.08
C ASP A 90 -15.49 34.23 5.40
N ASP A 91 -15.43 33.74 4.15
CA ASP A 91 -16.61 33.25 3.43
C ASP A 91 -17.06 31.89 3.96
N GLN A 92 -17.96 31.92 4.92
CA GLN A 92 -18.52 30.73 5.54
C GLN A 92 -19.33 29.85 4.57
N SER A 93 -19.89 30.43 3.50
CA SER A 93 -20.59 29.67 2.47
C SER A 93 -19.61 28.81 1.69
N ALA A 94 -18.49 29.40 1.27
CA ALA A 94 -17.40 28.69 0.61
C ALA A 94 -16.78 27.62 1.52
N VAL A 95 -16.54 27.94 2.80
CA VAL A 95 -16.02 26.98 3.79
C VAL A 95 -16.95 25.76 3.92
N ASN A 96 -18.26 25.98 3.97
CA ASN A 96 -19.24 24.90 4.08
C ASN A 96 -19.31 24.06 2.80
N ALA A 97 -19.21 24.69 1.63
CA ALA A 97 -19.15 23.99 0.35
C ALA A 97 -17.92 23.07 0.28
N ILE A 98 -16.74 23.56 0.67
CA ILE A 98 -15.50 22.78 0.66
C ILE A 98 -15.57 21.64 1.66
N LYS A 99 -16.04 21.88 2.90
CA LYS A 99 -16.24 20.82 3.89
C LYS A 99 -17.18 19.72 3.40
N ARG A 100 -18.25 20.09 2.67
CA ARG A 100 -19.16 19.12 2.07
C ARG A 100 -18.46 18.30 0.99
N SER A 101 -17.72 18.95 0.09
CA SER A 101 -16.96 18.26 -0.96
C SER A 101 -15.85 17.36 -0.38
N MET A 102 -15.17 17.78 0.68
CA MET A 102 -14.21 16.93 1.42
C MET A 102 -14.90 15.69 2.01
N LYS A 103 -16.09 15.86 2.59
CA LYS A 103 -16.87 14.72 3.11
C LYS A 103 -17.27 13.77 1.99
N THR A 104 -17.77 14.29 0.87
CA THR A 104 -18.13 13.50 -0.32
C THR A 104 -16.93 12.73 -0.87
N TYR A 105 -15.76 13.37 -0.94
CA TYR A 105 -14.50 12.71 -1.29
C TYR A 105 -14.18 11.54 -0.34
N CYS A 106 -14.17 11.79 0.97
CA CYS A 106 -13.91 10.74 1.98
C CYS A 106 -14.91 9.57 1.87
N GLU A 107 -16.18 9.86 1.62
CA GLU A 107 -17.18 8.81 1.44
C GLU A 107 -16.95 7.99 0.16
N SER A 108 -16.54 8.62 -0.94
CA SER A 108 -16.18 7.92 -2.19
C SER A 108 -14.98 7.01 -1.98
N VAL A 109 -13.94 7.48 -1.28
CA VAL A 109 -12.77 6.68 -0.92
C VAL A 109 -13.17 5.41 -0.15
N LEU A 110 -14.01 5.56 0.88
CA LEU A 110 -14.42 4.45 1.75
C LEU A 110 -15.37 3.46 1.06
N LYS A 111 -16.28 3.95 0.22
CA LYS A 111 -17.37 3.14 -0.38
C LYS A 111 -17.02 2.56 -1.74
N SER A 112 -16.11 3.19 -2.49
CA SER A 112 -15.76 2.79 -3.85
C SER A 112 -14.29 2.44 -3.98
N GLU A 113 -13.38 3.38 -3.72
CA GLU A 113 -11.96 3.21 -4.05
C GLU A 113 -11.31 2.07 -3.24
N TRP A 114 -11.51 2.03 -1.91
CA TRP A 114 -10.93 0.97 -1.08
C TRP A 114 -11.47 -0.43 -1.41
N PRO A 115 -12.80 -0.64 -1.56
CA PRO A 115 -13.32 -1.91 -2.05
C PRO A 115 -12.74 -2.34 -3.40
N GLN A 116 -12.58 -1.41 -4.35
CA GLN A 116 -11.99 -1.68 -5.66
C GLN A 116 -10.50 -2.09 -5.56
N MET A 117 -9.73 -1.41 -4.71
CA MET A 117 -8.33 -1.79 -4.41
C MET A 117 -8.22 -3.20 -3.82
N VAL A 118 -9.15 -3.59 -2.94
CA VAL A 118 -9.19 -4.96 -2.37
C VAL A 118 -9.61 -5.99 -3.42
N ALA A 119 -10.52 -5.63 -4.33
CA ALA A 119 -10.99 -6.49 -5.41
C ALA A 119 -9.98 -6.63 -6.57
N ASN A 120 -8.84 -5.91 -6.51
CA ASN A 120 -7.85 -5.79 -7.58
C ASN A 120 -8.46 -5.30 -8.92
N GLU A 121 -9.55 -4.52 -8.81
CA GLU A 121 -10.17 -3.86 -9.95
C GLU A 121 -9.38 -2.60 -10.28
N ALA A 122 -9.15 -2.36 -11.57
CA ALA A 122 -8.45 -1.16 -12.03
C ALA A 122 -9.23 0.09 -11.59
N THR A 123 -8.79 0.71 -10.51
CA THR A 123 -9.35 1.98 -10.07
C THR A 123 -8.83 3.03 -11.06
N PRO A 124 -9.71 3.82 -11.72
CA PRO A 124 -9.25 4.82 -12.66
C PRO A 124 -8.27 5.79 -11.97
N LEU A 125 -7.04 5.86 -12.48
CA LEU A 125 -6.04 6.86 -12.09
C LEU A 125 -6.53 8.29 -12.39
N THR A 126 -7.49 8.44 -13.29
CA THR A 126 -8.14 9.71 -13.62
C THR A 126 -8.88 10.25 -12.40
N THR A 127 -8.71 11.56 -12.15
CA THR A 127 -9.36 12.33 -11.09
C THR A 127 -10.82 11.94 -10.92
N SER A 128 -11.17 11.37 -9.77
CA SER A 128 -12.56 10.96 -9.49
C SER A 128 -13.49 12.17 -9.56
N PRO A 129 -14.76 12.00 -9.96
CA PRO A 129 -15.74 13.10 -10.00
C PRO A 129 -15.83 13.86 -8.67
N GLU A 130 -15.61 13.17 -7.55
CA GLU A 130 -15.62 13.76 -6.22
C GLU A 130 -14.38 14.61 -5.93
N LEU A 131 -13.20 14.18 -6.43
CA LEU A 131 -11.98 14.98 -6.36
C LEU A 131 -12.08 16.23 -7.25
N HIS A 132 -12.69 16.12 -8.44
CA HIS A 132 -13.03 17.27 -9.27
C HIS A 132 -13.99 18.24 -8.56
N GLY A 133 -15.03 17.71 -7.91
CA GLY A 133 -15.95 18.52 -7.12
C GLY A 133 -15.26 19.29 -5.98
N LEU A 134 -14.25 18.68 -5.35
CA LEU A 134 -13.42 19.36 -4.36
C LEU A 134 -12.55 20.46 -4.99
N MET A 135 -11.87 20.19 -6.11
CA MET A 135 -11.08 21.19 -6.83
C MET A 135 -11.93 22.40 -7.25
N ASP A 136 -13.12 22.15 -7.79
CA ASP A 136 -14.04 23.20 -8.21
C ASP A 136 -14.55 24.03 -7.02
N SER A 137 -14.74 23.40 -5.86
CA SER A 137 -15.15 24.09 -4.63
C SER A 137 -14.07 25.05 -4.14
N VAL A 138 -12.79 24.64 -4.23
CA VAL A 138 -11.65 25.49 -3.87
C VAL A 138 -11.45 26.63 -4.87
N LYS A 139 -11.71 26.41 -6.17
CA LYS A 139 -11.63 27.44 -7.21
C LYS A 139 -12.68 28.55 -7.04
N LYS A 140 -13.82 28.25 -6.44
CA LYS A 140 -14.94 29.18 -6.26
C LYS A 140 -14.73 30.21 -5.15
N ILE A 141 -13.65 30.12 -4.37
CA ILE A 141 -13.41 31.08 -3.29
C ILE A 141 -12.90 32.40 -3.89
N ASP A 142 -13.69 33.46 -3.77
CA ASP A 142 -13.35 34.80 -4.28
C ASP A 142 -12.51 35.56 -3.23
N PHE A 143 -11.19 35.50 -3.35
CA PHE A 143 -10.26 36.17 -2.44
C PHE A 143 -9.68 37.45 -3.07
N ARG A 144 -10.51 38.50 -3.12
CA ARG A 144 -10.11 39.82 -3.65
C ARG A 144 -9.21 40.64 -2.72
N GLN A 145 -9.01 40.20 -1.47
CA GLN A 145 -8.16 40.88 -0.49
C GLN A 145 -6.80 40.17 -0.38
N GLN A 146 -5.70 40.94 -0.42
CA GLN A 146 -4.31 40.44 -0.42
C GLN A 146 -3.98 39.50 0.74
N GLU A 147 -4.60 39.70 1.91
CA GLU A 147 -4.39 38.88 3.11
C GLU A 147 -4.89 37.44 2.92
N ASN A 148 -5.95 37.27 2.12
CA ASN A 148 -6.55 35.97 1.85
C ASN A 148 -5.87 35.19 0.71
N ALA A 149 -4.99 35.84 -0.08
CA ALA A 149 -4.23 35.18 -1.14
C ALA A 149 -3.21 34.16 -0.57
N VAL A 150 -2.63 34.44 0.60
CA VAL A 150 -1.72 33.51 1.28
C VAL A 150 -2.46 32.25 1.74
N VAL A 151 -3.66 32.41 2.30
CA VAL A 151 -4.51 31.30 2.73
C VAL A 151 -4.94 30.44 1.54
N LEU A 152 -5.33 31.07 0.43
CA LEU A 152 -5.65 30.37 -0.82
C LEU A 152 -4.47 29.52 -1.31
N SER A 153 -3.26 30.09 -1.36
CA SER A 153 -2.06 29.36 -1.74
C SER A 153 -1.85 28.14 -0.85
N LYS A 154 -2.04 28.27 0.47
CA LYS A 154 -1.89 27.13 1.40
C LYS A 154 -2.97 26.07 1.25
N ILE A 155 -4.19 26.45 0.90
CA ILE A 155 -5.29 25.52 0.58
C ILE A 155 -4.98 24.79 -0.73
N MET A 156 -4.46 25.48 -1.74
CA MET A 156 -4.04 24.90 -3.02
C MET A 156 -2.87 23.94 -2.85
N ASP A 157 -1.85 24.31 -2.06
CA ASP A 157 -0.72 23.42 -1.72
C ASP A 157 -1.24 22.12 -1.06
N ALA A 158 -2.16 22.24 -0.09
CA ALA A 158 -2.74 21.09 0.57
C ALA A 158 -3.61 20.22 -0.36
N LEU A 159 -4.28 20.83 -1.34
CA LEU A 159 -5.03 20.12 -2.38
C LEU A 159 -4.09 19.39 -3.35
N SER A 160 -3.00 20.03 -3.78
CA SER A 160 -1.98 19.40 -4.61
C SER A 160 -1.34 18.22 -3.90
N ASP A 161 -0.96 18.37 -2.62
CA ASP A 161 -0.45 17.27 -1.81
C ASP A 161 -1.48 16.14 -1.69
N LEU A 162 -2.78 16.44 -1.56
CA LEU A 162 -3.84 15.43 -1.54
C LEU A 162 -3.87 14.61 -2.83
N ILE A 163 -3.78 15.26 -3.99
CA ILE A 163 -3.78 14.60 -5.29
C ILE A 163 -2.59 13.67 -5.43
N VAL A 164 -1.38 14.14 -5.09
CA VAL A 164 -0.16 13.34 -5.13
C VAL A 164 -0.26 12.13 -4.19
N ASN A 165 -0.65 12.36 -2.94
CA ASN A 165 -0.75 11.27 -1.95
C ASN A 165 -1.81 10.22 -2.32
N ARG A 166 -2.93 10.63 -2.95
CA ARG A 166 -3.92 9.70 -3.50
C ARG A 166 -3.31 8.83 -4.60
N SER A 167 -2.56 9.45 -5.52
CA SER A 167 -1.88 8.72 -6.60
C SER A 167 -0.81 7.76 -6.09
N GLU A 168 -0.10 8.08 -5.02
CA GLU A 168 0.86 7.15 -4.39
C GLU A 168 0.19 5.99 -3.64
N ARG A 169 -1.07 6.16 -3.22
CA ARG A 169 -1.84 5.12 -2.52
C ARG A 169 -2.45 4.09 -3.47
N LEU A 170 -2.90 4.52 -4.65
CA LEU A 170 -3.56 3.69 -5.68
C LEU A 170 -2.55 2.85 -6.46
#